data_AF-A0A1Y1WJ90-F1
#
_entry.id   AF-A0A1Y1WJ90-F1
#
_cell.length_a   1.000
_cell.length_b   1.000
_cell.length_c   1.000
_cell.angle_alpha   90.00
_cell.angle_beta   90.00
_cell.angle_gamma   90.00
#
_symmetry.space_group_name_H-M   'P 1'
#
loop_
_entity.id
_entity.type
_entity.pdbx_description
1 polymer ?
#
loop_
_entity_poly.entity_id
_entity_poly.type
_entity_poly.pdbx_seq_one_letter_code
_entity_poly.pdbx_strand_id
1 'polypeptide(L)'
;MAEEAIKQQNKINTLNCVITLDDDIKDVDTWYRQMSNWVSLNKVEDNKELFIWCNLKIQGKAATKLQYLVASEGDDLTYPTLLEIKNALAEHYKSEDVDTEELLEELKELRISRHEDMKTFNYKYLEKYEKLEEADKVVISISDYLNINTSEFFSKNFMKIRVIINK
;
A
#
# COMPACT_ATOMS: atom_id res chain seq x y z
N MET A 1 -29.52 -29.01 10.96
CA MET A 1 -28.40 -29.33 10.03
C MET A 1 -28.70 -28.88 8.59
N ALA A 2 -29.83 -29.28 7.97
CA ALA A 2 -30.15 -28.85 6.60
C ALA A 2 -30.41 -27.33 6.45
N GLU A 3 -31.09 -26.70 7.42
CA GLU A 3 -31.46 -25.28 7.34
C GLU A 3 -30.26 -24.32 7.49
N GLU A 4 -29.30 -24.67 8.35
CA GLU A 4 -28.01 -23.97 8.51
C GLU A 4 -27.19 -24.02 7.22
N ALA A 5 -27.12 -25.20 6.59
CA ALA A 5 -26.39 -25.41 5.34
C ALA A 5 -27.01 -24.61 4.18
N ILE A 6 -28.34 -24.53 4.12
CA ILE A 6 -29.05 -23.71 3.13
C ILE A 6 -28.75 -22.22 3.35
N LYS A 7 -28.72 -21.73 4.59
CA LYS A 7 -28.34 -20.34 4.90
C LYS A 7 -26.91 -20.04 4.47
N GLN A 8 -25.96 -20.93 4.76
CA GLN A 8 -24.57 -20.79 4.34
C GLN A 8 -24.43 -20.81 2.81
N GLN A 9 -25.15 -21.69 2.13
CA GLN A 9 -25.17 -21.74 0.67
C GLN A 9 -25.72 -20.44 0.06
N ASN A 10 -26.77 -19.87 0.65
CA ASN A 10 -27.34 -18.60 0.21
C ASN A 10 -26.38 -17.41 0.41
N LYS A 11 -25.64 -17.40 1.53
CA LYS A 11 -24.55 -16.46 1.79
C LYS A 11 -23.50 -16.54 0.68
N ILE A 12 -23.00 -17.74 0.35
CA ILE A 12 -22.03 -17.96 -0.73
C ILE A 12 -22.57 -17.49 -2.08
N ASN A 13 -23.81 -17.88 -2.41
CA ASN A 13 -24.42 -17.55 -3.71
C ASN A 13 -24.54 -16.03 -3.91
N THR A 14 -24.96 -15.31 -2.87
CA THR A 14 -25.06 -13.85 -2.92
C THR A 14 -23.69 -13.17 -2.86
N LEU A 15 -22.70 -13.79 -2.22
CA LEU A 15 -21.33 -13.28 -2.19
C LEU A 15 -20.69 -13.29 -3.58
N ASN A 16 -21.08 -14.23 -4.46
CA ASN A 16 -20.59 -14.25 -5.84
C ASN A 16 -20.90 -12.97 -6.65
N CYS A 17 -21.86 -12.16 -6.21
CA CYS A 17 -22.14 -10.85 -6.80
C CYS A 17 -21.14 -9.75 -6.39
N VAL A 18 -20.35 -9.99 -5.34
CA VAL A 18 -19.27 -9.09 -4.91
C VAL A 18 -18.03 -9.38 -5.75
N ILE A 19 -17.42 -8.33 -6.30
CA ILE A 19 -16.16 -8.45 -7.04
C ILE A 19 -15.07 -9.06 -6.15
N THR A 20 -14.15 -9.77 -6.78
CA THR A 20 -12.92 -10.21 -6.12
C THR A 20 -11.85 -9.16 -6.40
N LEU A 21 -11.15 -8.74 -5.34
CA LEU A 21 -9.94 -7.94 -5.47
C LEU A 21 -8.74 -8.89 -5.62
N ASP A 22 -7.87 -8.57 -6.57
CA ASP A 22 -6.62 -9.27 -6.82
C ASP A 22 -5.57 -8.27 -7.33
N ASP A 23 -4.40 -8.78 -7.72
CA ASP A 23 -3.28 -7.93 -8.15
C ASP A 23 -3.60 -7.15 -9.45
N ASP A 24 -4.62 -7.55 -10.24
CA ASP A 24 -5.07 -6.87 -11.45
C ASP A 24 -6.32 -6.00 -11.22
N ILE A 25 -7.23 -6.43 -10.33
CA ILE A 25 -8.51 -5.78 -10.01
C ILE A 25 -8.41 -5.11 -8.64
N LYS A 26 -8.09 -3.81 -8.64
CA LYS A 26 -7.81 -3.01 -7.43
C LYS A 26 -8.92 -2.02 -7.04
N ASP A 27 -10.15 -2.17 -7.56
CA ASP A 27 -11.27 -1.23 -7.28
C ASP A 27 -11.88 -1.44 -5.88
N VAL A 28 -11.19 -0.90 -4.86
CA VAL A 28 -11.56 -1.00 -3.44
C VAL A 28 -12.91 -0.36 -3.15
N ASP A 29 -13.27 0.74 -3.81
CA ASP A 29 -14.52 1.46 -3.53
C ASP A 29 -15.75 0.69 -4.03
N THR A 30 -15.67 0.11 -5.24
CA THR A 30 -16.73 -0.78 -5.73
C THR A 30 -16.84 -2.03 -4.86
N TRP A 31 -15.71 -2.65 -4.49
CA TRP A 31 -15.69 -3.80 -3.59
C TRP A 31 -16.35 -3.47 -2.25
N TYR A 32 -15.95 -2.37 -1.60
CA TYR A 32 -16.47 -1.97 -0.30
C TYR A 32 -17.99 -1.73 -0.33
N ARG A 33 -18.48 -1.05 -1.37
CA ARG A 33 -19.92 -0.79 -1.54
C ARG A 33 -20.70 -2.11 -1.68
N GLN A 34 -20.21 -3.03 -2.52
CA GLN A 34 -20.85 -4.33 -2.71
C GLN A 34 -20.80 -5.19 -1.46
N MET A 35 -19.66 -5.21 -0.77
CA MET A 35 -19.48 -5.96 0.46
C MET A 35 -20.36 -5.42 1.59
N SER A 36 -20.45 -4.09 1.75
CA SER A 36 -21.33 -3.45 2.74
C SER A 36 -22.81 -3.78 2.51
N ASN A 37 -23.26 -3.77 1.25
CA ASN A 37 -24.61 -4.23 0.90
C ASN A 37 -24.82 -5.70 1.24
N TRP A 38 -23.83 -6.56 0.95
CA TRP A 38 -23.91 -7.99 1.23
C TRP A 38 -23.97 -8.28 2.74
N VAL A 39 -23.16 -7.60 3.54
CA VAL A 39 -23.15 -7.67 5.01
C VAL A 39 -24.51 -7.27 5.57
N SER A 40 -25.08 -6.17 5.07
CA SER A 40 -26.38 -5.67 5.49
C SER A 40 -27.51 -6.65 5.13
N LEU A 41 -27.47 -7.23 3.93
CA LEU A 41 -28.46 -8.20 3.45
C LEU A 41 -28.45 -9.49 4.28
N ASN A 42 -27.25 -9.97 4.63
CA ASN A 42 -27.05 -11.23 5.34
C ASN A 42 -26.99 -11.07 6.87
N LYS A 43 -27.12 -9.83 7.39
CA LYS A 43 -27.08 -9.47 8.81
C LYS A 43 -25.86 -10.06 9.53
N VAL A 44 -24.68 -9.88 8.93
CA VAL A 44 -23.43 -10.31 9.55
C VAL A 44 -23.02 -9.27 10.60
N GLU A 45 -23.15 -9.63 11.88
CA GLU A 45 -22.85 -8.75 13.02
C GLU A 45 -21.48 -9.06 13.65
N ASP A 46 -20.98 -10.28 13.47
CA ASP A 46 -19.70 -10.71 14.03
C ASP A 46 -18.53 -10.32 13.11
N ASN A 47 -17.54 -9.61 13.67
CA ASN A 47 -16.37 -9.15 12.92
C ASN A 47 -15.47 -10.32 12.45
N LYS A 48 -15.44 -11.43 13.21
CA LYS A 48 -14.69 -12.62 12.79
C LYS A 48 -15.34 -13.26 11.56
N GLU A 49 -16.66 -13.44 11.58
CA GLU A 49 -17.42 -13.92 10.42
C GLU A 49 -17.23 -12.98 9.22
N LEU A 50 -17.37 -11.67 9.41
CA LEU A 50 -17.13 -10.65 8.39
C LEU A 50 -15.73 -10.79 7.76
N PHE A 51 -14.69 -10.91 8.59
CA PHE A 51 -13.32 -11.05 8.14
C PHE A 51 -13.11 -12.30 7.30
N ILE A 52 -13.72 -13.43 7.67
CA ILE A 52 -13.67 -14.66 6.87
C ILE A 52 -14.29 -14.43 5.48
N TRP A 53 -15.46 -13.79 5.42
CA TRP A 53 -16.12 -13.50 4.14
C TRP A 53 -15.33 -12.52 3.27
N CYS A 54 -14.71 -11.51 3.87
CA CYS A 54 -13.83 -10.58 3.14
C CYS A 54 -12.62 -11.32 2.54
N ASN A 55 -11.98 -12.23 3.28
CA ASN A 55 -10.85 -13.01 2.76
C ASN A 55 -11.23 -13.92 1.57
N LEU A 56 -12.48 -14.34 1.42
CA LEU A 56 -12.91 -15.09 0.23
C LEU A 56 -12.98 -14.23 -1.04
N LYS A 57 -12.98 -12.90 -0.89
CA LYS A 57 -13.08 -11.93 -1.98
C LYS A 57 -11.82 -11.11 -2.19
N ILE A 58 -10.74 -11.44 -1.49
CA ILE A 58 -9.48 -10.73 -1.57
C ILE A 58 -8.40 -11.77 -1.79
N GLN A 59 -7.66 -11.63 -2.88
CA GLN A 59 -6.63 -12.56 -3.32
C GLN A 59 -5.29 -11.82 -3.47
N GLY A 60 -4.25 -12.55 -3.85
CA GLY A 60 -2.94 -11.98 -4.10
C GLY A 60 -2.26 -11.41 -2.84
N LYS A 61 -1.47 -10.36 -3.03
CA LYS A 61 -0.66 -9.76 -1.95
C LYS A 61 -1.52 -9.09 -0.88
N ALA A 62 -2.64 -8.48 -1.30
CA ALA A 62 -3.59 -7.84 -0.41
C ALA A 62 -4.14 -8.79 0.67
N ALA A 63 -4.42 -10.04 0.30
CA ALA A 63 -4.91 -11.06 1.25
C ALA A 63 -3.91 -11.35 2.38
N THR A 64 -2.61 -11.36 2.06
CA THR A 64 -1.55 -11.55 3.06
C THR A 64 -1.49 -10.34 4.00
N LYS A 65 -1.66 -9.12 3.47
CA LYS A 65 -1.63 -7.90 4.27
C LYS A 65 -2.78 -7.84 5.29
N LEU A 66 -3.96 -8.34 4.94
CA LEU A 66 -5.11 -8.35 5.84
C LEU A 66 -4.93 -9.22 7.07
N GLN A 67 -4.12 -10.27 7.01
CA GLN A 67 -3.86 -11.12 8.17
C GLN A 67 -3.22 -10.33 9.33
N TYR A 68 -2.44 -9.29 9.01
CA TYR A 68 -1.82 -8.41 10.00
C TYR A 68 -2.79 -7.44 10.68
N LEU A 69 -4.02 -7.30 10.19
CA LEU A 69 -5.04 -6.48 10.84
C LEU A 69 -5.69 -7.18 12.04
N VAL A 70 -5.52 -8.50 12.15
CA VAL A 70 -6.01 -9.23 13.33
C VAL A 70 -5.05 -8.97 14.47
N ALA A 71 -5.50 -8.22 15.47
CA ALA A 71 -4.72 -7.94 16.67
C ALA A 71 -4.87 -9.10 17.66
N SER A 72 -3.76 -9.57 18.23
CA SER A 72 -3.77 -10.46 19.40
C SER A 72 -3.36 -9.69 20.65
N GLU A 73 -4.25 -9.61 21.62
CA GLU A 73 -3.93 -9.15 22.97
C GLU A 73 -4.02 -10.34 23.92
N GLY A 74 -2.88 -11.01 24.15
CA GLY A 74 -2.85 -12.26 24.91
C GLY A 74 -3.54 -13.40 24.16
N ASP A 75 -4.57 -13.99 24.77
CA ASP A 75 -5.38 -15.08 24.17
C ASP A 75 -6.58 -14.56 23.35
N ASP A 76 -6.89 -13.26 23.41
CA ASP A 76 -8.03 -12.68 22.70
C ASP A 76 -7.63 -12.13 21.32
N LEU A 77 -8.38 -12.55 20.30
CA LEU A 77 -8.23 -12.10 18.92
C LEU A 77 -9.28 -11.02 18.62
N THR A 78 -8.81 -9.83 18.27
CA THR A 78 -9.66 -8.73 17.80
C THR A 78 -9.62 -8.66 16.29
N TYR A 79 -10.79 -8.82 15.67
CA TYR A 79 -10.96 -8.80 14.22
C TYR A 79 -11.37 -7.41 13.73
N PRO A 80 -10.83 -6.96 12.57
CA PRO A 80 -11.08 -5.62 12.05
C PRO A 80 -12.53 -5.47 11.56
N THR A 81 -13.00 -4.24 11.58
CA THR A 81 -14.25 -3.80 10.95
C THR A 81 -14.10 -3.71 9.44
N LEU A 82 -15.24 -3.68 8.71
CA LEU A 82 -15.23 -3.54 7.25
C LEU A 82 -14.54 -2.24 6.79
N LEU A 83 -14.65 -1.17 7.58
CA LEU A 83 -14.02 0.11 7.29
C LEU A 83 -12.49 0.06 7.45
N GLU A 84 -12.00 -0.63 8.49
CA GLU A 84 -10.55 -0.84 8.68
C GLU A 84 -9.97 -1.68 7.54
N ILE A 85 -10.67 -2.73 7.12
CA ILE A 85 -10.29 -3.53 5.94
C ILE A 85 -10.22 -2.65 4.69
N LYS A 86 -11.24 -1.81 4.44
CA LYS A 86 -11.25 -0.87 3.31
C LYS A 86 -10.00 0.02 3.30
N ASN A 87 -9.70 0.63 4.43
CA ASN A 87 -8.59 1.58 4.54
C ASN A 87 -7.25 0.90 4.28
N ALA A 88 -7.05 -0.31 4.83
CA ALA A 88 -5.83 -1.08 4.61
C ALA A 88 -5.64 -1.49 3.14
N LEU A 89 -6.72 -1.87 2.45
CA LEU A 89 -6.67 -2.19 1.02
C LEU A 89 -6.36 -0.95 0.18
N ALA A 90 -6.98 0.19 0.49
CA ALA A 90 -6.73 1.43 -0.21
C ALA A 90 -5.28 1.91 -0.03
N GLU A 91 -4.71 1.75 1.16
CA GLU A 91 -3.30 2.04 1.43
C GLU A 91 -2.37 1.11 0.64
N HIS A 92 -2.66 -0.19 0.63
CA HIS A 92 -1.86 -1.18 -0.08
C HIS A 92 -1.81 -0.91 -1.59
N TYR A 93 -2.96 -0.71 -2.24
CA TYR A 93 -2.95 -0.48 -3.69
C TYR A 93 -2.42 0.91 -4.05
N LYS A 94 -2.62 1.91 -3.19
CA LYS A 94 -1.99 3.22 -3.38
C LYS A 94 -0.46 3.15 -3.31
N SER A 95 0.11 2.27 -2.47
CA SER A 95 1.56 2.02 -2.46
C SER A 95 2.03 1.27 -3.69
N GLU A 96 1.23 0.34 -4.24
CA GLU A 96 1.58 -0.36 -5.48
C GLU A 96 1.42 0.51 -6.74
N ASP A 97 0.51 1.49 -6.73
CA ASP A 97 0.31 2.45 -7.83
C ASP A 97 1.38 3.55 -7.85
N VAL A 98 2.27 3.63 -6.84
CA VAL A 98 3.54 4.33 -7.00
C VAL A 98 4.39 3.46 -7.90
N ASP A 99 4.35 3.76 -9.20
CA ASP A 99 5.25 3.16 -10.16
C ASP A 99 6.67 3.52 -9.74
N THR A 100 7.27 2.58 -9.02
CA THR A 100 8.58 2.75 -8.41
C THR A 100 9.63 2.83 -9.52
N GLU A 101 9.39 2.21 -10.67
CA GLU A 101 10.23 2.31 -11.84
C GLU A 101 10.13 3.69 -12.48
N GLU A 102 8.92 4.24 -12.65
CA GLU A 102 8.69 5.63 -13.10
C GLU A 102 9.33 6.63 -12.12
N LEU A 103 9.17 6.44 -10.81
CA LEU A 103 9.73 7.34 -9.80
C LEU A 103 11.25 7.24 -9.71
N LEU A 104 11.83 6.06 -9.90
CA LEU A 104 13.27 5.85 -10.03
C LEU A 104 13.82 6.46 -11.32
N GLU A 105 13.10 6.35 -12.44
CA GLU A 105 13.46 6.96 -13.71
C GLU A 105 13.41 8.48 -13.61
N GLU A 106 12.33 9.06 -13.06
CA GLU A 106 12.23 10.49 -12.78
C GLU A 106 13.35 11.00 -11.86
N LEU A 107 13.74 10.22 -10.83
CA LEU A 107 14.85 10.58 -9.94
C LEU A 107 16.21 10.52 -10.65
N LYS A 108 16.41 9.58 -11.57
CA LYS A 108 17.62 9.48 -12.40
C LYS A 108 17.69 10.55 -13.49
N GLU A 109 16.54 10.97 -14.00
CA GLU A 109 16.41 12.00 -15.03
C GLU A 109 16.32 13.42 -14.48
N LEU A 110 16.07 13.58 -13.17
CA LEU A 110 16.04 14.88 -12.53
C LEU A 110 17.34 15.63 -12.82
N ARG A 111 17.24 16.87 -13.30
CA ARG A 111 18.37 17.77 -13.56
C ARG A 111 18.09 19.12 -12.93
N ILE A 112 19.12 19.75 -12.37
CA ILE A 112 18.99 21.12 -11.87
C ILE A 112 18.74 22.06 -13.05
N SER A 113 17.69 22.86 -12.96
CA SER A 113 17.40 23.86 -14.01
C SER A 113 18.41 25.01 -13.95
N ARG A 114 18.64 25.68 -15.09
CA ARG A 114 19.57 26.84 -15.20
C ARG A 114 19.21 28.03 -14.29
N HIS A 115 17.98 28.06 -13.79
CA HIS A 115 17.45 29.11 -12.92
C HIS A 115 17.03 28.61 -11.53
N GLU A 116 17.30 27.34 -11.22
CA GLU A 116 16.97 26.73 -9.94
C GLU A 116 18.20 26.72 -9.03
N ASP A 117 18.03 27.10 -7.78
CA ASP A 117 19.10 26.98 -6.80
C ASP A 117 19.20 25.54 -6.26
N MET A 118 20.39 25.17 -5.82
CA MET A 118 20.68 23.82 -5.31
C MET A 118 19.78 23.43 -4.12
N LYS A 119 19.30 24.40 -3.34
CA LYS A 119 18.47 24.13 -2.16
C LYS A 119 17.06 23.71 -2.56
N THR A 120 16.51 24.37 -3.57
CA THR A 120 15.20 24.09 -4.17
C THR A 120 15.23 22.76 -4.89
N PHE A 121 16.29 22.51 -5.66
CA PHE A 121 16.53 21.22 -6.30
C PHE A 121 16.62 20.08 -5.28
N ASN A 122 17.41 20.26 -4.21
CA ASN A 122 17.56 19.24 -3.17
C ASN A 122 16.23 18.95 -2.45
N TYR A 123 15.40 19.96 -2.22
CA TYR A 123 14.09 19.76 -1.61
C TYR A 123 13.18 18.90 -2.52
N LYS A 124 13.15 19.21 -3.82
CA LYS A 124 12.38 18.46 -4.82
C LYS A 124 12.88 17.02 -4.96
N TYR A 125 14.19 16.82 -4.95
CA TYR A 125 14.79 15.49 -5.00
C TYR A 125 14.43 14.67 -3.75
N LEU A 126 14.53 15.28 -2.56
CA LEU A 126 14.22 14.63 -1.29
C LEU A 126 12.74 14.25 -1.18
N GLU A 127 11.83 15.13 -1.60
CA GLU A 127 10.38 14.87 -1.61
C GLU A 127 10.01 13.66 -2.47
N LYS A 128 10.70 13.45 -3.59
CA LYS A 128 10.54 12.25 -4.43
C LYS A 128 11.24 11.04 -3.81
N TYR A 129 12.46 11.20 -3.30
CA TYR A 129 13.21 10.11 -2.65
C TYR A 129 12.48 9.50 -1.44
N GLU A 130 11.81 10.32 -0.63
CA GLU A 130 11.04 9.84 0.54
C GLU A 130 9.77 9.06 0.17
N LYS A 131 9.34 9.10 -1.10
CA LYS A 131 8.21 8.30 -1.59
C LYS A 131 8.59 6.88 -1.98
N LEU A 132 9.89 6.57 -2.06
CA LEU A 132 10.39 5.22 -2.30
C LEU A 132 10.35 4.38 -1.03
N GLU A 133 10.13 3.08 -1.16
CA GLU A 133 10.37 2.14 -0.07
C GLU A 133 11.87 1.99 0.20
N GLU A 134 12.23 1.59 1.43
CA GLU A 134 13.63 1.44 1.86
C GLU A 134 14.43 0.47 0.98
N ALA A 135 13.78 -0.53 0.38
CA ALA A 135 14.42 -1.47 -0.54
C ALA A 135 14.86 -0.78 -1.85
N ASP A 136 14.05 0.14 -2.37
CA ASP A 136 14.27 0.81 -3.65
C ASP A 136 15.17 2.04 -3.53
N LYS A 137 15.20 2.65 -2.33
CA LYS A 137 16.18 3.69 -1.97
C LYS A 137 17.62 3.25 -2.17
N VAL A 138 17.92 1.96 -2.05
CA VAL A 138 19.26 1.37 -2.25
C VAL A 138 19.68 1.34 -3.73
N VAL A 139 18.71 1.36 -4.65
CA VAL A 139 18.94 1.33 -6.11
C VAL A 139 19.48 2.69 -6.60
N ILE A 140 19.20 3.78 -5.88
CA ILE A 140 19.70 5.12 -6.20
C ILE A 140 21.14 5.24 -5.71
N SER A 141 22.08 5.30 -6.66
CA SER A 141 23.50 5.46 -6.34
C SER A 141 23.90 6.93 -6.19
N ILE A 142 25.00 7.16 -5.47
CA ILE A 142 25.66 8.48 -5.42
C ILE A 142 25.98 8.99 -6.83
N SER A 143 26.31 8.10 -7.76
CA SER A 143 26.57 8.43 -9.15
C SER A 143 25.31 8.91 -9.87
N ASP A 144 24.12 8.39 -9.54
CA ASP A 144 22.86 8.86 -10.13
C ASP A 144 22.53 10.27 -9.66
N TYR A 145 22.81 10.61 -8.40
CA TYR A 145 22.70 11.99 -7.89
C TYR A 145 23.80 12.92 -8.43
N LEU A 146 25.02 12.41 -8.64
CA LEU A 146 26.15 13.19 -9.16
C LEU A 146 26.11 13.37 -10.69
N ASN A 147 25.51 12.46 -11.44
CA ASN A 147 25.27 12.58 -12.90
C ASN A 147 24.27 13.70 -13.24
N ILE A 148 23.56 14.22 -12.23
CA ILE A 148 22.74 15.43 -12.31
C ILE A 148 23.64 16.69 -12.39
N ASN A 149 24.86 16.61 -11.86
CA ASN A 149 25.79 17.72 -11.70
C ASN A 149 27.17 17.37 -12.28
N THR A 150 27.40 17.57 -13.57
CA THR A 150 28.76 17.70 -14.11
C THR A 150 29.40 19.00 -13.60
N SER A 151 29.92 18.97 -12.37
CA SER A 151 30.90 19.93 -11.82
C SER A 151 31.37 19.48 -10.42
N GLU A 152 32.36 18.59 -10.39
CA GLU A 152 33.53 18.45 -9.48
C GLU A 152 33.56 18.93 -8.01
N PHE A 153 32.47 19.32 -7.34
CA PHE A 153 32.56 19.99 -6.02
C PHE A 153 32.03 19.19 -4.81
N PHE A 154 31.47 17.99 -4.97
CA PHE A 154 30.61 17.40 -3.93
C PHE A 154 31.01 16.03 -3.35
N SER A 155 32.28 15.59 -3.48
CA SER A 155 32.73 14.43 -2.67
C SER A 155 32.76 14.73 -1.15
N LYS A 156 32.69 16.00 -0.74
CA LYS A 156 32.75 16.42 0.68
C LYS A 156 31.41 16.52 1.41
N ASN A 157 30.26 16.59 0.72
CA ASN A 157 28.97 16.81 1.39
C ASN A 157 28.09 15.55 1.52
N PHE A 158 28.35 14.49 0.75
CA PHE A 158 27.66 13.19 0.96
C PHE A 158 27.99 12.59 2.34
N MET A 159 29.20 12.85 2.86
CA MET A 159 29.58 12.44 4.22
C MET A 159 28.78 13.16 5.31
N LYS A 160 28.19 14.34 5.04
CA LYS A 160 27.38 15.06 6.03
C LYS A 160 25.95 14.54 6.15
N ILE A 161 25.36 14.00 5.08
CA ILE A 161 24.00 13.42 5.14
C ILE A 161 24.03 12.14 6.00
N ARG A 162 25.07 11.30 5.88
CA ARG A 162 25.25 10.14 6.76
C ARG A 162 25.49 10.47 8.24
N VAL A 163 26.02 11.66 8.55
CA VAL A 163 26.31 12.09 9.94
C VAL A 163 25.08 12.69 10.61
N ILE A 164 24.09 13.19 9.86
CA ILE A 164 22.83 13.70 10.43
C ILE A 164 21.86 12.55 10.73
N ILE A 165 21.94 11.43 10.03
CA ILE A 165 21.07 10.25 10.23
C ILE A 165 21.53 9.36 11.43
N ASN A 166 22.75 9.56 11.95
CA ASN A 166 23.28 8.79 13.09
C ASN A 166 23.56 9.66 14.34
N LYS A 167 22.75 10.69 14.58
CA LYS A 167 22.73 11.41 15.86
C LYS A 167 21.32 11.61 16.37
#